data_AF-A0A927SC17-F1
#
_entry.id   AF-A0A927SC17-F1
#
_cell.length_a   1.000
_cell.length_b   1.000
_cell.length_c   1.000
_cell.angle_alpha   90.00
_cell.angle_beta   90.00
_cell.angle_gamma   90.00
#
_symmetry.space_group_name_H-M   'P 1'
#
loop_
_entity.id
_entity.type
_entity.pdbx_description
1 polymer ?
#
loop_
_entity_poly.entity_id
_entity_poly.type
_entity_poly.pdbx_seq_one_letter_code
_entity_poly.pdbx_strand_id
1 'polypeptide(L)' 'MTTKMCVLNEFKECTNCGECEMCDLDPNKKCDNCMKCVNSENAEFRGIQIDDIELPDNNEENVAFLNELEKQVKDEEE' A
#
# COMPACT_ATOMS: atom_id res chain seq x y z
N MET A 1 15.67 -30.90 1.13
CA MET A 1 15.23 -29.92 0.11
C MET A 1 14.20 -29.03 0.77
N THR A 2 14.35 -27.72 0.69
CA THR A 2 13.41 -26.77 1.31
C THR A 2 12.25 -26.55 0.35
N THR A 3 11.01 -26.76 0.79
CA THR A 3 9.82 -26.51 -0.03
C THR A 3 9.68 -25.02 -0.29
N LYS A 4 9.50 -24.64 -1.56
CA LYS A 4 9.27 -23.24 -1.96
C LYS A 4 7.77 -22.95 -1.89
N MET A 5 7.39 -21.88 -1.20
CA MET A 5 6.00 -21.42 -1.13
C MET A 5 5.62 -20.60 -2.37
N CYS A 6 4.32 -20.57 -2.68
CA CYS A 6 3.79 -19.77 -3.78
C CYS A 6 3.84 -18.27 -3.44
N VAL A 7 4.29 -17.45 -4.39
CA VAL A 7 4.39 -15.98 -4.22
C VAL A 7 3.03 -15.28 -4.25
N LEU A 8 2.02 -15.90 -4.87
CA LEU A 8 0.64 -15.38 -4.90
C LEU A 8 -0.20 -15.87 -3.72
N ASN A 9 0.26 -16.91 -3.00
CA ASN A 9 -0.47 -17.48 -1.88
C ASN A 9 0.49 -18.16 -0.89
N GLU A 10 0.74 -17.50 0.23
CA GLU A 10 1.65 -17.96 1.28
C GLU A 10 1.23 -19.28 1.95
N PHE A 11 -0.04 -19.69 1.80
CA PHE A 11 -0.57 -20.94 2.36
C PHE A 11 -0.47 -22.12 1.37
N LYS A 12 0.11 -21.93 0.18
CA LYS A 12 0.24 -22.96 -0.86
C LYS A 12 1.71 -23.24 -1.20
N GLU A 13 2.05 -24.51 -1.34
CA GLU A 13 3.33 -24.91 -1.94
C GLU A 13 3.37 -24.56 -3.44
N CYS A 14 4.54 -24.18 -3.94
CA CYS A 14 4.71 -23.86 -5.35
C CYS A 14 4.69 -25.14 -6.19
N THR A 15 3.72 -25.24 -7.11
CA THR A 15 3.58 -26.38 -8.05
C THR A 15 4.17 -26.08 -9.44
N ASN A 16 4.86 -24.94 -9.60
CA ASN A 16 5.34 -24.44 -10.90
C ASN A 16 4.20 -24.25 -11.93
N CYS A 17 3.04 -23.75 -11.50
CA CYS A 17 1.90 -23.50 -12.38
C CYS A 17 2.12 -22.37 -13.40
N GLY A 18 3.05 -21.45 -13.15
CA GLY A 18 3.36 -20.32 -14.04
C GLY A 18 2.40 -19.14 -13.95
N GLU A 19 1.38 -19.19 -13.08
CA GLU A 19 0.39 -18.10 -12.92
C GLU A 19 1.04 -16.77 -12.53
N CYS A 20 2.02 -16.80 -11.63
CA CYS A 20 2.78 -15.62 -11.20
C CYS A 20 3.66 -15.00 -12.30
N GLU A 21 3.78 -15.66 -13.46
CA GLU A 21 4.50 -15.11 -14.63
C GLU A 21 3.57 -14.39 -15.61
N MET A 22 2.26 -14.39 -15.39
CA MET A 22 1.28 -13.80 -16.31
C MET A 22 0.95 -12.36 -15.93
N CYS A 23 0.54 -11.56 -16.92
CA CYS A 23 0.18 -10.17 -16.70
C CYS A 23 -1.24 -10.06 -16.12
N ASP A 24 -1.39 -9.31 -15.03
CA ASP A 24 -2.69 -9.08 -14.39
C ASP A 24 -3.71 -8.38 -15.30
N LEU A 25 -3.24 -7.60 -16.29
CA LEU A 25 -4.10 -6.90 -17.25
C LEU A 25 -4.40 -7.71 -18.52
N ASP A 26 -3.50 -8.62 -18.91
CA ASP A 26 -3.65 -9.43 -20.12
C ASP A 26 -3.24 -10.89 -19.82
N PRO A 27 -4.22 -11.78 -19.59
CA PRO A 27 -3.97 -13.19 -19.28
C PRO A 27 -3.23 -13.97 -20.38
N ASN A 28 -3.13 -13.44 -21.60
CA ASN A 28 -2.38 -14.07 -22.69
C ASN A 28 -0.91 -13.63 -22.77
N LYS A 29 -0.50 -12.65 -21.95
CA LYS A 29 0.83 -12.04 -21.98
C LYS A 29 1.64 -12.46 -20.75
N LYS A 30 2.89 -12.91 -20.96
CA LYS A 30 3.87 -13.02 -19.86
C LYS A 30 4.23 -11.63 -19.33
N CYS A 31 4.28 -11.48 -18.02
CA CYS A 31 4.66 -10.24 -17.38
C CYS A 31 6.09 -9.84 -17.79
N ASP A 32 6.23 -8.66 -18.36
CA ASP A 32 7.48 -8.03 -18.77
C ASP A 32 7.88 -6.88 -17.83
N ASN A 33 7.28 -6.84 -16.64
CA ASN A 33 7.46 -5.77 -15.64
C ASN A 33 7.18 -4.35 -16.17
N CYS A 34 6.26 -4.19 -17.14
CA CYS A 34 5.90 -2.85 -17.65
C CYS A 34 5.14 -1.96 -16.65
N MET A 35 4.79 -2.49 -15.47
CA MET A 35 4.13 -1.79 -14.35
C MET A 35 2.76 -1.15 -14.68
N LYS A 36 2.16 -1.44 -15.84
CA LYS A 36 0.85 -0.88 -16.22
C LYS A 36 -0.29 -1.30 -15.27
N CYS A 37 -0.23 -2.52 -14.71
CA CYS A 37 -1.22 -3.00 -13.74
C CYS A 37 -1.20 -2.23 -12.42
N VAL A 38 -0.06 -1.61 -12.07
CA VAL A 38 0.13 -0.81 -10.86
C VAL A 38 0.29 0.68 -11.15
N ASN A 39 0.20 1.11 -12.41
CA ASN A 39 0.21 2.51 -12.79
C ASN A 39 -1.24 2.98 -12.97
N SER A 40 -1.79 3.61 -11.93
CA SER A 40 -3.09 4.28 -12.01
C SER A 40 -2.85 5.74 -12.41
N GLU A 41 -3.51 6.18 -13.48
CA GLU A 41 -3.71 7.59 -13.84
C GLU A 41 -2.45 8.45 -14.03
N ASN A 42 -1.41 7.95 -14.71
CA ASN A 42 -0.19 8.74 -15.02
C ASN A 42 0.48 9.38 -13.80
N ALA A 43 0.20 8.89 -12.59
CA ALA A 43 0.78 9.42 -11.38
C ALA A 43 2.18 8.83 -11.17
N GLU A 44 3.18 9.71 -10.97
CA GLU A 44 4.54 9.28 -10.63
C GLU A 44 4.62 8.61 -9.25
N PHE A 45 3.62 8.86 -8.39
CA PHE A 45 3.49 8.30 -7.06
C PHE A 45 2.03 7.95 -6.77
N ARG A 46 1.81 6.88 -5.99
CA ARG A 46 0.51 6.62 -5.34
C ARG A 46 0.56 7.19 -3.93
N GLY A 47 -0.32 8.12 -3.62
CA GLY A 47 -0.53 8.62 -2.26
C GLY A 47 -1.71 7.93 -1.59
N ILE A 48 -1.63 7.76 -0.28
CA ILE A 48 -2.80 7.49 0.57
C ILE A 48 -3.08 8.81 1.29
N GLN A 49 -4.26 9.39 1.06
CA GLN A 49 -4.72 10.54 1.83
C GLN A 49 -5.15 10.03 3.21
N ILE A 50 -4.61 10.63 4.27
CA ILE A 50 -5.03 10.39 5.65
C ILE A 50 -5.87 11.60 6.04
N ASP A 51 -7.17 11.36 6.30
CA ASP A 51 -8.08 12.44 6.67
C ASP A 51 -7.98 12.79 8.15
N ASP A 52 -7.77 11.80 9.03
CA ASP A 52 -7.63 11.99 10.47
C ASP A 52 -6.83 10.86 11.14
N ILE A 53 -6.29 11.12 12.34
CA ILE A 53 -5.57 10.15 13.18
C ILE A 53 -6.30 10.04 14.53
N GLU A 54 -7.01 8.93 14.75
CA GLU A 54 -7.64 8.65 16.03
C GLU A 54 -6.60 8.14 17.05
N LEU A 55 -6.40 8.91 18.12
CA LEU A 55 -5.57 8.52 19.26
C LEU A 55 -6.43 8.29 20.50
N PRO A 56 -6.06 7.36 21.41
CA PRO A 56 -6.78 7.21 22.68
C PRO A 56 -6.71 8.49 23.52
N ASP A 57 -7.88 9.02 23.90
CA ASP A 57 -8.06 10.28 24.66
C ASP A 57 -7.51 10.25 26.10
N ASN A 58 -7.16 9.07 26.61
CA ASN A 58 -6.69 8.89 27.98
C ASN A 58 -5.16 9.00 28.12
N ASN A 59 -4.46 9.41 27.05
CA ASN A 59 -3.02 9.61 27.07
C ASN A 59 -2.69 11.11 26.95
N GLU A 60 -2.14 11.68 28.02
CA GLU A 60 -1.75 13.10 28.08
C GLU A 60 -0.75 13.49 26.97
N GLU A 61 0.12 12.57 26.53
CA GLU A 61 1.06 12.81 25.43
C GLU A 61 0.34 12.94 24.08
N ASN A 62 -0.71 12.15 23.86
CA ASN A 62 -1.51 12.21 22.64
C ASN A 62 -2.29 13.53 22.56
N VAL A 63 -2.84 13.98 23.69
CA VAL A 63 -3.56 15.27 23.77
C VAL A 63 -2.63 16.44 23.46
N ALA A 64 -1.40 16.43 23.98
CA ALA A 64 -0.42 17.47 23.68
C ALA A 64 -0.04 17.49 22.18
N PHE A 65 0.10 16.32 21.55
CA PHE A 65 0.41 16.19 20.12
C PHE A 65 -0.72 16.67 19.22
N LEU A 66 -1.97 16.28 19.49
CA LEU A 66 -3.15 16.71 18.72
C LEU A 66 -3.35 18.23 18.77
N ASN A 67 -3.19 18.83 19.96
CA ASN A 67 -3.30 20.29 20.12
C ASN A 67 -2.24 21.06 19.33
N GLU A 68 -1.04 20.49 19.14
CA GLU A 68 0.01 21.13 18.34
C GLU A 68 -0.26 21.00 16.85
N LEU A 69 -0.76 19.85 16.38
CA LEU A 69 -1.22 19.67 15.00
C LEU A 69 -2.35 20.64 14.64
N GLU A 70 -3.33 20.81 15.52
CA GLU A 70 -4.44 21.75 15.30
C GLU A 70 -3.99 23.20 15.15
N LYS A 71 -2.90 23.62 15.81
CA LYS A 71 -2.34 24.97 15.62
C LYS A 71 -1.71 25.11 14.25
N GLN A 72 -0.91 24.13 13.83
CA GLN A 72 -0.23 24.15 12.54
C GLN A 72 -1.23 24.22 11.37
N VAL A 73 -2.35 23.49 11.46
CA VAL A 73 -3.41 23.54 10.43
C VAL A 73 -4.09 24.92 10.38
N LYS A 74 -4.31 25.57 11.53
CA LYS A 74 -4.94 26.91 11.58
C LYS A 74 -4.05 28.02 11.04
N ASP A 75 -2.73 27.89 11.18
CA ASP A 75 -1.75 28.86 10.69
C ASP A 75 -1.56 28.80 9.14
N GLU A 76 -1.97 27.70 8.49
CA GLU A 76 -1.91 27.55 7.02
C GLU A 76 -3.16 28.07 6.29
N GLU A 77 -4.24 28.39 7.02
CA GLU A 77 -5.50 28.93 6.47
C GLU A 77 -5.61 30.48 6.50
N GLU A 78 -4.60 31.19 7.01
CA GLU A 78 -4.48 32.66 7.04
C GLU A 78 -3.47 33.20 6.00
#